data_AF-N1PNU4-F1
#
_entry.id   AF-N1PNU4-F1
#
_cell.length_a   1.000
_cell.length_b   1.000
_cell.length_c   1.000
_cell.angle_alpha   90.00
_cell.angle_beta   90.00
_cell.angle_gamma   90.00
#
_symmetry.space_group_name_H-M   'P 1'
#
loop_
_entity.id
_entity.type
_entity.pdbx_description
1 polymer ?
#
loop_
_entity_poly.entity_id
_entity_poly.type
_entity_poly.pdbx_seq_one_letter_code
_entity_poly.pdbx_strand_id
1 'polypeptide(L)'
;MSPSNTTMILVPGAWHTADCFTSLSEECGIWLHDRSRHPASVGHEERLPNFSPDIDAIRSSIQGAANAGANVVLVGHFYGSIPSSEARQGLLKKDAAAGQGGVT
;
A
#
# COMPACT_ATOMS: atom_id res chain seq x y z
N MET A 1 -1.60 -4.18 25.95
CA MET A 1 -1.09 -3.23 24.93
C MET A 1 -2.29 -2.78 24.12
N SER A 2 -2.56 -1.47 24.04
CA SER A 2 -3.58 -0.97 23.11
C SER A 2 -3.18 -1.41 21.70
N PRO A 3 -4.11 -1.86 20.85
CA PRO A 3 -3.78 -2.24 19.48
C PRO A 3 -3.03 -1.08 18.82
N SER A 4 -1.86 -1.36 18.27
CA SER A 4 -1.10 -0.36 17.53
C SER A 4 -1.98 0.15 16.40
N ASN A 5 -2.24 1.45 16.36
CA ASN A 5 -2.99 2.11 15.29
C ASN A 5 -2.10 2.22 14.04
N THR A 6 -1.58 1.09 13.59
CA THR A 6 -0.61 0.95 12.52
C THR A 6 -1.18 0.00 11.48
N THR A 7 -1.18 0.42 10.23
CA THR A 7 -1.62 -0.39 9.09
C THR A 7 -0.45 -0.55 8.14
N MET A 8 -0.09 -1.80 7.81
CA MET A 8 0.94 -2.06 6.82
C MET A 8 0.30 -2.34 5.45
N ILE A 9 0.78 -1.65 4.42
CA ILE A 9 0.38 -1.86 3.03
C ILE A 9 1.58 -2.46 2.30
N LEU A 10 1.42 -3.67 1.80
CA LEU A 10 2.44 -4.39 1.03
C LEU A 10 2.11 -4.35 -0.45
N VAL A 11 3.01 -3.80 -1.26
CA VAL A 11 2.84 -3.68 -2.71
C VAL A 11 3.78 -4.66 -3.41
N PRO A 12 3.24 -5.68 -4.13
CA PRO A 12 4.06 -6.71 -4.76
C PRO A 12 4.83 -6.17 -5.97
N GLY A 13 5.86 -6.91 -6.35
CA GLY A 13 6.68 -6.63 -7.53
C GLY A 13 6.03 -7.09 -8.84
N ALA A 14 6.73 -6.82 -9.95
CA ALA A 14 6.33 -7.31 -11.27
C ALA A 14 6.20 -8.83 -11.25
N TRP A 15 5.18 -9.34 -11.96
CA TRP A 15 4.85 -10.76 -12.06
C TRP A 15 4.48 -11.45 -10.74
N HIS A 16 4.21 -10.71 -9.66
CA HIS A 16 3.80 -11.25 -8.36
C HIS A 16 2.38 -10.82 -7.98
N THR A 17 1.63 -11.73 -7.37
CA THR A 17 0.35 -11.43 -6.72
C THR A 17 0.57 -11.00 -5.28
N ALA A 18 -0.45 -10.47 -4.60
CA ALA A 18 -0.37 -10.18 -3.17
C ALA A 18 -0.08 -11.44 -2.32
N ASP A 19 -0.33 -12.64 -2.86
CA ASP A 19 -0.09 -13.89 -2.15
C ASP A 19 1.40 -14.16 -1.91
N CYS A 20 2.31 -13.45 -2.59
CA CYS A 20 3.75 -13.53 -2.30
C CYS A 20 4.11 -13.08 -0.87
N PHE A 21 3.19 -12.40 -0.18
CA PHE A 21 3.36 -11.97 1.22
C PHE A 21 2.61 -12.83 2.23
N THR A 22 2.03 -13.96 1.82
CA THR A 22 1.20 -14.80 2.72
C THR A 22 1.99 -15.23 3.95
N SER A 23 3.15 -15.86 3.76
CA SER A 23 4.01 -16.31 4.88
C SER A 23 4.47 -15.16 5.78
N LEU A 24 4.82 -14.01 5.19
CA LEU A 24 5.19 -12.82 5.96
C LEU A 24 4.04 -12.34 6.84
N SER A 25 2.81 -12.35 6.31
CA SER A 25 1.62 -11.89 7.02
C SER A 25 1.25 -12.82 8.17
N GLU A 26 1.39 -14.12 7.96
CA GLU A 26 1.18 -15.17 8.96
C GLU A 26 2.21 -15.05 10.10
N GLU A 27 3.50 -14.91 9.76
CA GLU A 27 4.57 -14.84 10.75
C GLU A 27 4.54 -13.55 11.58
N CYS A 28 4.18 -12.43 10.95
CA CYS A 28 4.19 -11.13 11.62
C CYS A 28 2.83 -10.75 12.25
N GLY A 29 1.79 -11.56 12.07
CA GLY A 29 0.44 -11.25 12.55
C GLY A 29 -0.13 -9.96 11.94
N ILE A 30 0.28 -9.63 10.72
CA ILE A 30 -0.06 -8.36 10.08
C ILE A 30 -1.35 -8.52 9.29
N TRP A 31 -2.35 -7.70 9.64
CA TRP A 31 -3.56 -7.56 8.85
C TRP A 31 -3.22 -6.81 7.56
N LEU A 32 -3.15 -7.57 6.45
CA LEU A 32 -3.10 -7.00 5.11
C LEU A 32 -4.41 -6.29 4.84
N HIS A 33 -4.42 -4.97 5.05
CA HIS A 33 -5.63 -4.18 4.88
C HIS A 33 -6.02 -3.98 3.41
N ASP A 34 -5.23 -4.52 2.49
CA ASP A 34 -5.58 -4.56 1.09
C ASP A 34 -4.88 -5.75 0.40
N ARG A 35 -5.58 -6.90 0.32
CA ARG A 35 -5.25 -7.94 -0.68
C ARG A 35 -5.72 -7.54 -2.08
N SER A 36 -6.46 -6.43 -2.18
CA SER A 36 -7.02 -6.00 -3.44
C SER A 36 -6.02 -5.11 -4.16
N ARG A 37 -5.90 -5.39 -5.45
CA ARG A 37 -5.08 -4.67 -6.41
C ARG A 37 -3.59 -4.91 -6.17
N HIS A 38 -3.18 -6.07 -6.68
CA HIS A 38 -2.11 -6.08 -7.70
C HIS A 38 -1.90 -4.68 -8.31
N PRO A 39 -0.65 -4.26 -8.62
CA PRO A 39 -0.49 -3.25 -9.65
C PRO A 39 -1.47 -3.61 -10.77
N ALA A 40 -2.35 -2.71 -11.19
CA ALA A 40 -3.31 -2.96 -12.25
C ALA A 40 -2.61 -3.52 -13.51
N SER A 41 -1.30 -3.29 -13.64
CA SER A 41 -0.42 -3.90 -14.64
C SER A 41 -0.14 -5.41 -14.47
N VAL A 42 -0.33 -6.01 -13.30
CA VAL A 42 -0.14 -7.44 -13.02
C VAL A 42 -1.46 -8.19 -13.17
N GLY A 43 -1.54 -9.08 -14.16
CA GLY A 43 -2.73 -9.90 -14.45
C GLY A 43 -3.74 -9.24 -15.40
N HIS A 44 -3.43 -8.05 -15.91
CA HIS A 44 -4.24 -7.41 -16.96
C HIS A 44 -4.00 -8.09 -18.32
N GLU A 45 -5.07 -8.45 -19.02
CA GLU A 45 -4.96 -9.02 -20.37
C GLU A 45 -4.49 -7.97 -21.39
N GLU A 46 -4.87 -6.71 -21.17
CA GLU A 46 -4.46 -5.57 -22.01
C GLU A 46 -3.31 -4.80 -21.38
N ARG A 47 -2.31 -4.46 -22.21
CA ARG A 47 -1.19 -3.61 -21.80
C ARG A 47 -1.69 -2.21 -21.41
N LEU A 48 -1.44 -1.82 -20.17
CA LEU A 48 -1.67 -0.43 -19.74
C LEU A 48 -0.64 0.52 -20.37
N PRO A 49 -1.04 1.75 -20.74
CA PRO A 49 -0.16 2.72 -21.40
C PRO A 49 0.91 3.29 -20.45
N ASN A 50 0.67 3.25 -19.13
CA ASN A 50 1.57 3.70 -18.09
C ASN A 50 1.14 3.09 -16.73
N PHE A 51 1.89 3.41 -15.67
CA PHE A 51 1.67 2.87 -14.32
C PHE A 51 0.77 3.76 -13.43
N SER A 52 0.11 4.79 -13.97
CA SER A 52 -0.80 5.65 -13.18
C SER A 52 -1.92 4.86 -12.47
N PRO A 53 -2.53 3.82 -13.09
CA PRO A 53 -3.51 3.00 -12.38
C PRO A 53 -2.94 2.29 -11.14
N ASP A 54 -1.65 1.95 -11.15
CA ASP A 54 -0.96 1.36 -10.00
C ASP A 54 -0.81 2.40 -8.88
N ILE A 55 -0.48 3.65 -9.25
CA ILE A 55 -0.38 4.79 -8.30
C ILE A 55 -1.74 5.02 -7.63
N ASP A 56 -2.81 5.10 -8.43
CA ASP A 56 -4.16 5.42 -7.93
C ASP A 56 -4.68 4.35 -6.98
N ALA A 57 -4.42 3.07 -7.29
CA ALA A 57 -4.78 1.95 -6.41
C ALA A 57 -4.08 2.07 -5.05
N ILE A 58 -2.75 2.21 -5.04
CA ILE A 58 -1.96 2.30 -3.79
C ILE A 58 -2.35 3.55 -3.00
N ARG A 59 -2.54 4.68 -3.69
CA ARG A 59 -2.93 5.94 -3.05
C ARG A 59 -4.29 5.83 -2.37
N SER A 60 -5.26 5.18 -3.02
CA SER A 60 -6.59 4.94 -2.44
C SER A 60 -6.49 4.13 -1.13
N SER A 61 -5.68 3.08 -1.11
CA SER A 61 -5.47 2.25 0.08
C SER A 61 -4.83 3.03 1.23
N ILE A 62 -3.80 3.84 0.92
CA ILE A 62 -3.17 4.75 1.88
C ILE A 62 -4.20 5.72 2.46
N GLN A 63 -4.97 6.38 1.60
CA GLN A 63 -5.93 7.40 2.02
C GLN A 63 -7.02 6.80 2.91
N GLY A 64 -7.53 5.61 2.56
CA GLY A 64 -8.51 4.88 3.36
C GLY A 64 -8.01 4.58 4.76
N ALA A 65 -6.80 4.02 4.88
CA ALA A 65 -6.18 3.73 6.17
C ALA A 65 -5.88 5.01 6.98
N ALA A 66 -5.32 6.03 6.35
CA ALA A 66 -5.00 7.30 7.01
C ALA A 66 -6.25 8.05 7.49
N ASN A 67 -7.34 8.03 6.70
CA ASN A 67 -8.63 8.62 7.06
C ASN A 67 -9.30 7.87 8.22
N ALA A 68 -9.05 6.56 8.36
CA ALA A 68 -9.43 5.77 9.53
C ALA A 68 -8.55 6.05 10.77
N GLY A 69 -7.58 6.96 10.64
CA GLY A 69 -6.68 7.39 11.72
C GLY A 69 -5.37 6.61 11.79
N ALA A 70 -5.14 5.63 10.92
CA ALA A 70 -3.98 4.74 11.03
C ALA A 70 -2.65 5.40 10.64
N ASN A 71 -1.59 5.02 11.36
CA ASN A 71 -0.22 5.24 10.89
C ASN A 71 0.10 4.18 9.84
N VAL A 72 0.29 4.61 8.60
CA VAL A 72 0.47 3.70 7.47
C VAL A 72 1.96 3.43 7.27
N VAL A 73 2.34 2.15 7.21
CA VAL A 73 3.67 1.71 6.79
C VAL A 73 3.54 1.16 5.38
N LEU A 74 4.15 1.81 4.40
CA LEU A 74 4.08 1.40 2.99
C LEU A 74 5.36 0.66 2.60
N VAL A 75 5.23 -0.59 2.16
CA VAL A 75 6.36 -1.42 1.72
C VAL A 75 6.16 -1.80 0.26
N GLY A 76 6.93 -1.16 -0.62
CA GLY A 76 6.99 -1.54 -2.04
C GLY A 76 8.10 -2.55 -2.29
N HIS A 77 7.76 -3.71 -2.86
CA HIS A 77 8.73 -4.72 -3.29
C HIS A 77 9.03 -4.60 -4.79
N PHE A 78 10.33 -4.54 -5.15
CA PHE A 78 10.79 -4.51 -6.54
C PHE A 78 10.08 -3.41 -7.35
N TYR A 79 9.47 -3.74 -8.51
CA TYR A 79 8.67 -2.80 -9.30
C TYR A 79 7.66 -2.02 -8.46
N GLY A 80 7.03 -2.66 -7.46
CA GLY A 80 6.05 -2.02 -6.58
C GLY A 80 6.58 -0.81 -5.82
N SER A 81 7.91 -0.68 -5.62
CA SER A 81 8.52 0.50 -5.02
C SER A 81 8.35 1.77 -5.88
N ILE A 82 8.23 1.64 -7.20
CA ILE A 82 8.09 2.76 -8.14
C ILE A 82 6.72 3.46 -7.96
N PRO A 83 5.56 2.80 -8.21
CA PRO A 83 4.27 3.44 -8.03
C PRO A 83 3.99 3.78 -6.56
N SER A 84 4.55 3.04 -5.59
CA SER A 84 4.47 3.39 -4.16
C SER A 84 5.12 4.74 -3.84
N SER A 85 6.25 5.04 -4.47
CA SER A 85 6.98 6.30 -4.26
C SER A 85 6.21 7.51 -4.80
N GLU A 86 5.49 7.33 -5.90
CA GLU A 86 4.58 8.35 -6.43
C GLU A 86 3.31 8.47 -5.57
N ALA A 87 2.70 7.34 -5.20
CA ALA A 87 1.43 7.30 -4.47
C ALA A 87 1.49 7.99 -3.11
N ARG A 88 2.62 7.93 -2.40
CA ARG A 88 2.77 8.53 -1.05
C ARG A 88 2.89 10.06 -1.04
N GLN A 89 3.07 10.72 -2.18
CA GLN A 89 3.31 12.17 -2.22
C GLN A 89 2.13 12.95 -1.62
N GLY A 90 2.41 13.88 -0.70
CA GLY A 90 1.39 14.66 0.01
C GLY A 90 0.55 13.86 1.03
N LEU A 91 0.93 12.62 1.35
CA LEU A 91 0.25 11.76 2.33
C LEU A 91 1.17 11.36 3.49
N LEU A 92 2.33 12.00 3.62
CA LEU A 92 3.26 11.69 4.69
C LEU A 92 2.68 12.11 6.03
N LYS A 93 2.96 11.35 7.08
CA LYS A 93 2.48 11.64 8.44
C LYS A 93 2.84 13.05 8.92
N LYS A 94 4.00 13.57 8.51
CA LYS A 94 4.45 14.93 8.82
C LYS A 94 3.60 16.03 8.17
N ASP A 95 2.89 15.70 7.09
CA ASP A 95 2.06 16.63 6.31
C ASP A 95 0.57 16.51 6.73
N ALA A 96 0.23 15.57 7.62
CA ALA A 96 -1.14 15.30 8.05
C ALA A 96 -1.61 16.26 9.16
N ALA A 97 -2.92 16.56 9.20
CA ALA A 97 -3.50 17.35 10.27
C ALA A 97 -3.42 16.61 11.62
N ALA A 98 -3.48 17.36 12.73
CA ALA A 98 -3.47 16.78 14.07
C ALA A 98 -4.63 15.78 14.24
N GLY A 99 -4.30 14.53 14.58
CA GLY A 99 -5.27 13.44 14.74
C GLY A 99 -5.56 12.62 13.46
N GLN A 100 -5.06 13.03 12.28
CA GLN A 100 -5.12 12.21 11.07
C GLN A 100 -3.97 11.19 11.01
N GLY A 101 -4.25 10.04 10.39
CA GLY A 101 -3.24 9.06 9.99
C GLY A 101 -2.29 9.59 8.91
N GLY A 102 -1.32 8.78 8.49
CA GLY A 102 -0.41 9.17 7.42
C GLY A 102 0.70 8.17 7.19
N VAL A 103 1.35 8.26 6.03
CA VAL A 103 2.40 7.33 5.59
C VAL A 103 3.74 7.66 6.21
N THR A 104 4.44 6.61 6.64
CA THR A 104 5.87 6.62 6.94
C THR A 104 6.60 5.76 5.91
#